data_AF-A0A7Z9E239-F1
#
_entry.id   AF-A0A7Z9E239-F1
#
_cell.length_a   1.000
_cell.length_b   1.000
_cell.length_c   1.000
_cell.angle_alpha   90.00
_cell.angle_beta   90.00
_cell.angle_gamma   90.00
#
_symmetry.space_group_name_H-M   'P 1'
#
loop_
_entity.id
_entity.type
_entity.pdbx_description
1 polymer ?
#
loop_
_entity_poly.entity_id
_entity_poly.type
_entity_poly.pdbx_seq_one_letter_code
_entity_poly.pdbx_strand_id
1 'polypeptide(L)'
;MSDSSYILSDDDVINTSESALMFQCTFKASEFLSIMESKLEEENLFKEGIECQLLRPGQSWQTGKFRICLEFCPDEAEVESKGGVPTSEYTSPTVPSDSNSDLPPFINRPTKSVGMWS
;
A
#
# COMPACT_ATOMS: atom_id res chain seq x y z
N MET A 1 21.95 12.00 14.32
CA MET A 1 20.95 10.93 14.17
C MET A 1 20.28 11.21 12.84
N SER A 2 20.30 10.27 11.91
CA SER A 2 19.69 10.48 10.60
C SER A 2 18.19 10.26 10.76
N ASP A 3 17.40 11.32 10.60
CA ASP A 3 15.94 11.19 10.47
C ASP A 3 15.66 10.59 9.10
N SER A 4 15.55 9.26 9.04
CA SER A 4 15.20 8.53 7.82
C SER A 4 13.69 8.46 7.70
N SER A 5 13.05 9.57 7.37
CA SER A 5 11.64 9.62 7.04
C SER A 5 11.41 9.49 5.53
N TYR A 6 10.25 8.98 5.13
CA TYR A 6 9.86 8.92 3.73
C TYR A 6 8.40 9.32 3.51
N ILE A 7 8.15 9.93 2.36
CA ILE A 7 6.81 10.34 1.93
C ILE A 7 6.03 9.08 1.54
N LEU A 8 4.81 8.95 2.04
CA LEU A 8 3.93 7.84 1.67
C LEU A 8 3.38 8.01 0.25
N SER A 9 3.30 6.90 -0.46
CA SER A 9 2.62 6.74 -1.74
C SER A 9 1.15 6.39 -1.54
N ASP A 10 0.33 6.59 -2.58
CA ASP A 10 -1.13 6.39 -2.53
C ASP A 10 -1.57 4.97 -2.15
N ASP A 11 -0.74 3.97 -2.47
CA ASP A 11 -1.01 2.55 -2.21
C ASP A 11 -0.46 2.06 -0.86
N ASP A 12 0.32 2.87 -0.15
CA ASP A 12 0.82 2.51 1.16
C ASP A 12 -0.34 2.36 2.16
N VAL A 13 -0.28 1.30 2.95
CA VAL A 13 -1.30 0.95 3.94
C VAL A 13 -0.78 1.32 5.32
N ILE A 14 -1.52 2.15 6.02
CA ILE A 14 -1.24 2.60 7.38
C ILE A 14 -2.17 1.84 8.33
N ASN A 15 -1.61 1.39 9.45
CA ASN A 15 -2.38 0.88 10.58
C ASN A 15 -2.11 1.75 11.82
N THR A 16 -3.15 2.32 12.41
CA THR A 16 -3.06 3.12 13.64
C THR A 16 -4.07 2.62 14.66
N SER A 17 -3.73 2.70 15.96
CA SER A 17 -4.65 2.28 17.03
C SER A 17 -5.93 3.12 17.06
N GLU A 18 -5.80 4.41 16.75
CA GLU A 18 -6.91 5.36 16.68
C GLU A 18 -6.68 6.35 15.52
N SER A 19 -7.75 6.84 14.92
CA SER A 19 -7.71 7.93 13.94
C SER A 19 -8.95 8.81 14.10
N ALA A 20 -8.75 10.11 14.19
CA ALA A 20 -9.87 11.07 14.25
C ALA A 20 -10.61 11.19 12.90
N LEU A 21 -9.98 10.73 11.81
CA LEU A 21 -10.49 10.88 10.45
C LEU A 21 -10.99 9.56 9.84
N MET A 22 -10.58 8.40 10.39
CA MET A 22 -10.92 7.08 9.87
C MET A 22 -11.54 6.20 10.96
N PHE A 23 -12.72 5.62 10.69
CA PHE A 23 -13.36 4.67 11.61
C PHE A 23 -12.63 3.32 11.68
N GLN A 24 -11.98 2.94 10.59
CA GLN A 24 -11.15 1.74 10.53
C GLN A 24 -9.71 2.09 10.91
N CYS A 25 -9.08 1.22 11.69
CA CYS A 25 -7.69 1.36 12.12
C CYS A 25 -6.69 1.10 10.99
N THR A 26 -7.10 0.55 9.86
CA THR A 26 -6.24 0.25 8.71
C THR A 26 -6.82 0.86 7.45
N PHE A 27 -6.03 1.65 6.74
CA PHE A 27 -6.46 2.41 5.57
C PHE A 27 -5.28 2.74 4.65
N LYS A 28 -5.57 3.04 3.38
CA LYS A 28 -4.56 3.53 2.44
C LYS A 28 -4.24 5.01 2.67
N ALA A 29 -3.01 5.41 2.33
CA ALA A 29 -2.61 6.82 2.33
C ALA A 29 -3.55 7.69 1.49
N SER A 30 -3.91 7.21 0.29
CA SER A 30 -4.84 7.89 -0.61
C SER A 30 -6.26 8.05 -0.03
N GLU A 31 -6.76 7.07 0.72
CA GLU A 31 -8.07 7.17 1.38
C GLU A 31 -8.07 8.28 2.44
N PHE A 32 -7.00 8.35 3.24
CA PHE A 32 -6.82 9.39 4.24
C PHE A 32 -6.68 10.78 3.62
N LEU A 33 -5.84 10.92 2.58
CA LEU A 33 -5.67 12.16 1.83
C LEU A 33 -6.97 12.62 1.17
N SER A 34 -7.76 11.70 0.60
CA SER A 34 -9.07 12.02 0.00
C SER A 34 -10.07 12.58 1.02
N ILE A 35 -10.07 12.03 2.24
CA ILE A 35 -10.92 12.54 3.33
C ILE A 35 -10.45 13.94 3.75
N MET A 36 -9.14 14.16 3.87
CA MET A 36 -8.61 15.49 4.19
C MET A 36 -8.91 16.51 3.08
N GLU A 37 -8.74 16.12 1.81
CA GLU A 37 -9.09 16.92 0.63
C GLU A 37 -10.56 17.34 0.68
N SER A 38 -11.48 16.42 1.00
CA SER A 38 -12.92 16.73 1.12
C SER A 38 -13.27 17.73 2.24
N LYS A 39 -12.36 17.94 3.21
CA LYS A 39 -12.56 18.86 4.33
C LYS A 39 -11.92 20.22 4.10
N LEU A 40 -11.04 20.36 3.11
CA LEU A 40 -10.40 21.63 2.75
C LEU A 40 -10.99 22.16 1.44
N GLU A 41 -11.11 23.48 1.31
CA GLU A 41 -11.65 24.11 0.10
C GLU A 41 -10.64 24.18 -1.06
N GLU A 42 -9.45 23.58 -0.92
CA GLU A 42 -8.32 23.69 -1.86
C GLU A 42 -7.86 22.32 -2.39
N GLU A 43 -8.50 21.84 -3.46
CA GLU A 43 -8.27 20.52 -4.07
C GLU A 43 -6.81 20.29 -4.52
N ASN A 44 -6.13 21.35 -4.98
CA ASN A 44 -4.75 21.22 -5.49
C ASN A 44 -3.71 21.00 -4.40
N LEU A 45 -4.05 21.23 -3.13
CA LEU A 45 -3.10 21.17 -2.01
C LEU A 45 -2.53 19.76 -1.77
N PHE A 46 -3.30 18.72 -2.11
CA PHE A 46 -2.91 17.31 -1.94
C PHE A 46 -2.38 16.65 -3.22
N LYS A 47 -2.47 17.33 -4.36
CA LYS A 47 -2.04 16.83 -5.67
C LYS A 47 -0.80 17.58 -6.16
N GLU A 48 -1.00 18.56 -7.04
CA GLU A 48 0.10 19.30 -7.67
C GLU A 48 0.74 20.36 -6.76
N GLY A 49 0.05 20.77 -5.70
CA GLY A 49 0.41 21.88 -4.84
C GLY A 49 -0.02 23.24 -5.41
N ILE A 50 0.04 24.26 -4.55
CA ILE A 50 -0.37 25.64 -4.84
C ILE A 50 0.88 26.49 -5.07
N GLU A 51 0.88 27.30 -6.11
CA GLU A 51 1.98 28.22 -6.41
C GLU A 51 2.19 29.22 -5.26
N CYS A 52 3.44 29.35 -4.82
CA CYS A 52 3.78 30.23 -3.71
C CYS A 52 5.20 30.80 -3.85
N GLN A 53 5.52 31.76 -2.98
CA GLN A 53 6.89 32.19 -2.75
C GLN A 53 7.29 31.87 -1.31
N LEU A 54 8.44 31.22 -1.13
CA LEU A 54 9.01 30.88 0.18
C LEU A 54 10.15 31.84 0.50
N LEU A 55 10.13 32.42 1.70
CA LEU A 55 11.25 33.15 2.28
C LEU A 55 11.79 32.38 3.48
N ARG A 56 13.04 31.93 3.40
CA ARG A 56 13.75 31.36 4.55
C ARG A 56 14.62 32.43 5.21
N PRO A 57 14.82 32.38 6.54
CA PRO A 57 15.75 33.30 7.20
C PRO A 57 17.14 33.28 6.54
N GLY A 58 17.65 34.46 6.16
CA GLY A 58 18.94 34.61 5.49
C GLY A 58 18.97 34.22 4.01
N GLN A 59 17.82 33.95 3.38
CA GLN A 59 17.70 33.63 1.95
C GLN A 59 16.81 34.66 1.24
N SER A 60 16.86 34.70 -0.09
CA SER A 60 15.91 35.47 -0.91
C SER A 60 14.58 34.73 -1.09
N TRP A 61 13.56 35.44 -1.56
CA TRP A 61 12.30 34.83 -2.03
C TRP A 61 12.57 33.79 -3.12
N GLN A 62 11.92 32.63 -3.00
CA GLN A 62 12.01 31.52 -3.94
C GLN A 62 10.61 31.12 -4.39
N THR A 63 10.35 31.15 -5.69
CA THR A 63 9.09 30.66 -6.26
C THR A 63 9.07 29.12 -6.22
N GLY A 64 7.96 28.54 -5.82
CA GLY A 64 7.77 27.10 -5.75
C GLY A 64 6.31 26.72 -5.61
N LYS A 65 6.06 25.50 -5.13
CA LYS A 65 4.73 25.02 -4.78
C LYS A 65 4.68 24.54 -3.34
N PHE A 66 3.60 24.85 -2.66
CA PHE A 66 3.27 24.33 -1.33
C PHE A 66 2.25 23.18 -1.47
N ARG A 67 2.52 22.04 -0.84
CA ARG A 67 1.67 20.83 -0.87
C ARG A 67 1.65 20.13 0.48
N ILE A 68 0.57 19.42 0.77
CA ILE A 68 0.47 18.52 1.92
C ILE A 68 0.79 17.10 1.47
N CYS A 69 1.66 16.41 2.21
CA CYS A 69 2.00 15.01 2.01
C CYS A 69 1.99 14.28 3.36
N LEU A 70 1.80 12.97 3.34
CA LEU A 70 1.99 12.13 4.52
C LEU A 70 3.44 11.63 4.56
N GLU A 71 3.99 11.58 5.76
CA GLU A 71 5.34 11.11 6.03
C GLU A 71 5.29 9.97 7.04
N PHE A 72 6.12 8.94 6.83
CA PHE A 72 6.35 7.88 7.79
C PHE A 72 7.76 7.99 8.37
N CYS A 73 7.82 7.93 9.70
CA CYS A 73 9.06 8.01 10.47
C CYS A 73 9.28 6.69 11.22
N PRO A 74 10.08 5.75 10.69
CA PRO A 74 10.39 4.51 11.37
C PRO A 74 11.26 4.76 12.61
N ASP A 75 11.02 4.01 13.70
CA ASP A 75 11.77 4.13 14.96
C ASP A 75 13.24 3.69 14.79
N GLU A 76 13.48 2.66 13.98
CA GLU A 76 14.81 2.22 13.58
C GLU A 76 14.85 2.26 12.05
N ALA A 77 15.85 2.94 11.48
CA ALA A 77 16.07 2.90 10.04
C ALA A 77 16.33 1.44 9.65
N GLU A 78 15.41 0.82 8.89
CA GLU A 78 15.62 -0.51 8.36
C GLU A 78 16.92 -0.49 7.55
N VAL A 79 17.98 -1.05 8.13
CA VAL A 79 19.23 -1.26 7.43
C VAL A 79 18.92 -2.26 6.33
N GLU A 80 18.84 -1.82 5.08
CA GLU A 80 18.82 -2.73 3.93
C GLU A 80 20.06 -3.63 4.04
N SER A 81 19.87 -4.85 4.56
CA SER A 81 20.91 -5.87 4.52
C SER A 81 21.04 -6.30 3.06
N LYS A 82 21.91 -5.62 2.32
CA LYS A 82 22.40 -6.08 1.02
C LYS A 82 23.23 -7.35 1.28
N GLY A 83 22.55 -8.49 1.41
CA GLY A 83 23.19 -9.75 1.81
C GLY A 83 22.36 -10.97 1.48
N GLY A 84 22.46 -11.42 0.23
CA GLY A 84 22.43 -12.84 -0.15
C GLY A 84 21.19 -13.65 0.21
N VAL A 85 20.34 -13.88 -0.79
CA VAL A 85 19.43 -15.02 -0.90
C VAL A 85 20.11 -16.32 -0.43
N PRO A 86 19.55 -17.08 0.52
CA PRO A 86 19.50 -18.52 0.40
C PRO A 86 18.14 -18.85 -0.20
N THR A 87 18.19 -19.23 -1.48
CA THR A 87 17.12 -19.95 -2.15
C THR A 87 16.89 -21.18 -1.30
N SER A 88 15.87 -21.16 -0.45
CA SER A 88 15.35 -22.38 0.14
C SER A 88 14.80 -23.16 -1.04
N GLU A 89 15.62 -24.07 -1.57
CA GLU A 89 15.24 -25.09 -2.53
C GLU A 89 14.01 -25.81 -1.97
N TYR A 90 12.83 -25.47 -2.48
CA TYR A 90 11.71 -26.38 -2.38
C TYR A 90 12.06 -27.55 -3.31
N THR A 91 12.75 -28.55 -2.77
CA THR A 91 12.87 -29.86 -3.40
C THR A 91 11.46 -30.41 -3.52
N SER A 92 10.82 -30.14 -4.65
CA SER A 92 9.66 -30.87 -5.13
C SER A 92 9.98 -32.36 -5.02
N PRO A 93 9.15 -33.17 -4.35
CA PRO A 93 9.37 -34.61 -4.31
C PRO A 93 9.43 -35.15 -5.74
N THR A 94 10.56 -35.76 -6.09
CA THR A 94 10.71 -36.54 -7.32
C THR A 94 9.69 -37.67 -7.28
N VAL A 95 8.63 -37.54 -8.07
CA VAL A 95 7.76 -38.67 -8.41
C VAL A 95 8.56 -39.60 -9.32
N PRO A 96 8.80 -40.88 -8.95
CA PRO A 96 9.33 -41.83 -9.91
C PRO A 96 8.22 -42.12 -10.94
N SER A 97 8.53 -41.86 -12.21
CA SER A 97 7.75 -42.34 -13.33
C SER A 97 7.78 -43.86 -13.35
N ASP A 98 6.78 -44.49 -12.75
CA ASP A 98 6.36 -45.83 -13.13
C ASP A 98 5.02 -45.72 -13.85
N SER A 99 5.08 -46.01 -15.15
CA SER A 99 3.91 -46.22 -15.99
C SER A 99 3.14 -47.43 -15.48
N ASN A 100 1.98 -47.20 -14.88
CA ASN A 100 0.83 -48.07 -15.05
C ASN A 100 -0.47 -47.31 -14.74
N SER A 101 -1.42 -47.50 -15.64
CA SER A 101 -2.74 -46.91 -15.74
C SER A 101 -3.63 -47.19 -14.53
N ASP A 102 -4.19 -46.14 -13.91
CA ASP A 102 -5.52 -46.14 -13.27
C ASP A 102 -5.94 -44.70 -12.93
N LEU A 103 -6.79 -44.10 -13.78
CA LEU A 103 -7.41 -42.78 -13.55
C LEU A 103 -8.72 -42.96 -12.75
N PRO A 104 -8.96 -42.22 -11.65
CA PRO A 104 -10.31 -42.09 -11.10
C PRO A 104 -11.12 -41.08 -11.95
N PRO A 105 -12.43 -41.30 -12.18
CA PRO A 105 -13.24 -40.41 -12.99
C PRO A 105 -13.48 -39.08 -12.26
N PHE A 106 -13.09 -37.98 -12.91
CA PHE A 106 -13.50 -36.63 -12.54
C PHE A 106 -15.03 -36.50 -12.55
N ILE A 107 -15.65 -36.36 -11.38
CA ILE A 107 -17.06 -35.96 -11.28
C ILE A 107 -17.15 -34.44 -11.43
N ASN A 108 -17.37 -34.00 -12.66
CA ASN A 108 -18.00 -32.71 -12.94
C ASN A 108 -19.48 -32.85 -12.57
N ARG A 109 -19.90 -32.22 -11.46
CA ARG A 109 -21.33 -32.12 -11.12
C ARG A 109 -21.85 -30.72 -11.46
N PRO A 110 -22.63 -30.56 -12.54
CA PRO A 110 -23.49 -29.39 -12.70
C PRO A 110 -24.76 -29.59 -11.87
N THR A 111 -24.97 -28.79 -10.82
CA THR A 111 -26.27 -28.76 -10.14
C THR A 111 -27.17 -27.72 -10.79
N LYS A 112 -28.25 -28.23 -11.39
CA LYS A 112 -29.32 -27.54 -12.10
C LYS A 112 -30.12 -26.60 -11.19
N SER A 113 -30.62 -25.54 -11.79
CA SER A 113 -31.67 -24.64 -11.28
C SER A 113 -32.92 -25.40 -10.84
N VAL A 114 -33.39 -25.11 -9.62
CA VAL A 114 -34.70 -25.43 -9.03
C VAL A 114 -34.98 -24.23 -8.10
N GLY A 115 -36.08 -23.49 -8.09
CA GLY A 115 -37.39 -23.50 -8.72
C GLY A 115 -38.17 -22.35 -8.04
N MET A 116 -39.15 -21.77 -8.75
CA MET A 116 -40.01 -20.66 -8.32
C MET A 116 -40.52 -20.78 -6.87
N TRP A 117 -40.47 -19.67 -6.12
CA TRP A 117 -41.35 -19.46 -4.97
C TRP A 117 -42.62 -18.76 -5.46
N SER A 118 -43.76 -19.34 -5.08
CA SER A 118 -45.12 -18.85 -5.34
C SER A 118 -45.46 -17.63 -4.50
#